data_AF-A0A9P7F660-F1
#
_entry.id   AF-A0A9P7F660-F1
#
_cell.length_a   1.000
_cell.length_b   1.000
_cell.length_c   1.000
_cell.angle_alpha   90.00
_cell.angle_beta   90.00
_cell.angle_gamma   90.00
#
_symmetry.space_group_name_H-M   'P 1'
#
loop_
_entity.id
_entity.type
_entity.pdbx_description
1 polymer ?
#
loop_
_entity_poly.entity_id
_entity_poly.type
_entity_poly.pdbx_seq_one_letter_code
_entity_poly.pdbx_strand_id
1 'polypeptide(L)'
;MVMICGQTCYGGLKSTHRTGLTDSVQCERLAVAVFTCTGWLCDDIPEPNDSPRYMYFPEYLHHRCNRIRRRAWNELDPPNTFAMGQGYPGNTVQREWSMDDLELDKKASQTVRNIIDACDLDWTEVTVSELDNLDPRLVCLKCSYGNHCDGERPMMVRSWRESVKHCTKKHWSDSTVKWQKISDEESRSLRQDQEEAAASTTTPPRKIWRCTHCHDKPGEPEKMTVQGMMDHLEDQ
;
A
#
# COMPACT_ATOMS: atom_id res chain seq x y z
N MET A 1 22.91 10.41 34.04
CA MET A 1 23.14 9.21 33.19
C MET A 1 21.92 8.33 33.35
N VAL A 2 20.90 8.57 32.52
CA VAL A 2 19.60 7.89 32.59
C VAL A 2 19.48 7.05 31.34
N MET A 3 19.57 5.74 31.50
CA MET A 3 19.15 4.77 30.48
C MET A 3 17.63 4.77 30.45
N ILE A 4 17.04 5.29 29.37
CA ILE A 4 15.64 5.01 29.02
C ILE A 4 15.68 3.84 28.04
N CYS A 5 15.38 2.66 28.57
CA CYS A 5 15.15 1.45 27.79
C CYS A 5 13.76 1.60 27.14
N GLY A 6 13.73 1.97 25.86
CA GLY A 6 12.51 2.02 25.06
C GLY A 6 11.98 0.61 24.83
N GLN A 7 10.90 0.26 25.51
CA GLN A 7 10.10 -0.92 25.20
C GLN A 7 9.46 -0.72 23.83
N THR A 8 9.92 -1.52 22.87
CA THR A 8 9.38 -1.67 21.54
C THR A 8 7.95 -2.23 21.60
N CYS A 9 6.99 -1.49 21.05
CA CYS A 9 5.66 -1.98 20.72
C CYS A 9 5.72 -2.99 19.55
N TYR A 10 6.38 -4.13 19.73
CA TYR A 10 6.37 -5.25 18.79
C TYR A 10 6.43 -6.58 19.55
N GLY A 11 5.51 -6.77 20.49
CA GLY A 11 5.23 -8.04 21.16
C GLY A 11 3.90 -8.59 20.69
N GLY A 12 3.87 -9.87 20.30
CA GLY A 12 2.79 -10.51 19.56
C GLY A 12 1.37 -10.28 20.10
N LEU A 13 0.44 -10.10 19.17
CA LEU A 13 -1.00 -10.16 19.36
C LEU A 13 -1.41 -11.55 19.88
N LYS A 14 -1.27 -11.77 21.19
CA LYS A 14 -2.14 -12.68 21.93
C LYS A 14 -2.84 -11.86 23.01
N SER A 15 -4.09 -11.54 22.67
CA SER A 15 -5.12 -10.95 23.52
C SER A 15 -5.07 -11.51 24.95
N THR A 16 -4.89 -10.63 25.93
CA THR A 16 -5.79 -10.40 27.09
C THR A 16 -5.08 -9.52 28.13
N HIS A 17 -5.19 -8.20 28.00
CA HIS A 17 -5.40 -7.27 29.13
C HIS A 17 -5.63 -5.86 28.57
N ARG A 18 -6.82 -5.33 28.86
CA ARG A 18 -7.41 -4.12 28.29
C ARG A 18 -7.08 -2.93 29.22
N THR A 19 -5.99 -2.21 28.93
CA THR A 19 -5.75 -0.86 29.47
C THR A 19 -5.00 -0.05 28.41
N GLY A 20 -5.69 0.95 27.81
CA GLY A 20 -5.10 1.92 26.87
C GLY A 20 -5.50 1.74 25.40
N LEU A 21 -6.80 1.76 25.07
CA LEU A 21 -7.28 1.55 23.68
C LEU A 21 -7.17 2.79 22.76
N THR A 22 -6.66 3.93 23.25
CA THR A 22 -6.65 5.19 22.49
C THR A 22 -5.40 5.43 21.64
N ASP A 23 -4.29 4.70 21.90
CA ASP A 23 -3.05 4.87 21.11
C ASP A 23 -2.99 3.98 19.86
N SER A 24 -3.87 2.97 19.74
CA SER A 24 -3.81 2.00 18.63
C SER A 24 -4.17 2.60 17.26
N VAL A 25 -5.06 3.60 17.22
CA VAL A 25 -5.59 4.14 15.95
C VAL A 25 -4.58 5.06 15.25
N GLN A 26 -3.64 5.65 15.99
CA GLN A 26 -2.65 6.55 15.39
C GLN A 26 -1.57 5.79 14.63
N CYS A 27 -1.13 4.63 15.13
CA CYS A 27 -0.10 3.82 14.49
C CYS A 27 -0.52 3.32 13.09
N GLU A 28 -1.82 3.11 12.87
CA GLU A 28 -2.38 2.63 11.60
C GLU A 28 -2.17 3.60 10.44
N ARG A 29 -2.05 4.89 10.72
CA ARG A 29 -1.88 5.94 9.70
C ARG A 29 -0.42 6.25 9.38
N LEU A 30 0.51 5.73 10.18
CA LEU A 30 1.94 5.97 10.01
C LEU A 30 2.42 5.39 8.68
N ALA A 31 3.31 6.10 7.99
CA ALA A 31 3.87 5.66 6.73
C ALA A 31 4.63 4.33 6.85
N VAL A 32 5.23 4.07 8.03
CA VAL A 32 5.92 2.81 8.32
C VAL A 32 5.00 1.60 8.47
N ALA A 33 3.68 1.78 8.58
CA ALA A 33 2.72 0.68 8.68
C ALA A 33 2.41 0.11 7.28
N VAL A 34 3.30 -0.76 6.78
CA VAL A 34 3.16 -1.39 5.46
C VAL A 34 2.59 -2.79 5.59
N PHE A 35 1.46 -3.05 4.94
CA PHE A 35 0.80 -4.35 4.97
C PHE A 35 0.90 -5.07 3.63
N THR A 36 0.85 -6.39 3.68
CA THR A 36 0.63 -7.28 2.55
C THR A 36 -0.61 -8.12 2.80
N CYS A 37 -1.28 -8.53 1.73
CA CYS A 37 -2.42 -9.45 1.83
C CYS A 37 -1.93 -10.89 1.64
N THR A 38 -2.31 -11.78 2.54
CA THR A 38 -2.10 -13.23 2.44
C THR A 38 -3.36 -14.00 2.02
N GLY A 39 -4.46 -13.28 1.85
CA GLY A 39 -5.74 -13.86 1.41
C GLY A 39 -5.70 -14.37 -0.02
N TRP A 40 -6.27 -15.56 -0.21
CA TRP A 40 -6.31 -16.31 -1.47
C TRP A 40 -6.86 -15.55 -2.69
N LEU A 41 -7.77 -14.59 -2.49
CA LEU A 41 -8.35 -13.81 -3.59
C LEU A 41 -7.29 -12.99 -4.34
N CYS A 42 -6.18 -12.65 -3.70
CA CYS A 42 -5.09 -11.92 -4.33
C CYS A 42 -4.33 -12.75 -5.36
N ASP A 43 -4.28 -14.08 -5.19
CA ASP A 43 -3.55 -14.98 -6.08
C ASP A 43 -4.29 -15.19 -7.42
N ASP A 44 -5.63 -15.17 -7.38
CA ASP A 44 -6.49 -15.45 -8.53
C ASP A 44 -6.71 -14.23 -9.45
N ILE A 45 -6.33 -13.03 -9.02
CA ILE A 45 -6.41 -11.82 -9.84
C ILE A 45 -5.00 -11.54 -10.37
N PRO A 46 -4.62 -12.06 -11.55
CA PRO A 46 -3.34 -11.73 -12.18
C PRO A 46 -3.34 -10.23 -12.47
N GLU A 47 -2.78 -9.45 -11.55
CA GLU A 47 -2.43 -8.09 -11.87
C GLU A 47 -1.15 -8.12 -12.71
N PRO A 48 -1.06 -7.26 -13.74
CA PRO A 48 0.00 -7.32 -14.74
C PRO A 48 1.41 -6.99 -14.20
N ASN A 49 1.61 -6.91 -12.89
CA ASN A 49 2.88 -6.60 -12.27
C ASN A 49 3.14 -7.52 -11.07
N ASP A 50 4.07 -8.47 -11.23
CA ASP A 50 4.62 -9.40 -10.23
C ASP A 50 5.29 -8.68 -9.04
N SER A 51 4.55 -7.91 -8.26
CA SER A 51 5.04 -7.27 -7.04
C SER A 51 4.10 -7.62 -5.91
N PRO A 52 4.61 -7.91 -4.70
CA PRO A 52 3.75 -7.92 -3.52
C PRO A 52 2.97 -6.60 -3.51
N ARG A 53 1.64 -6.71 -3.35
CA ARG A 53 0.77 -5.56 -3.18
C ARG A 53 1.02 -5.00 -1.79
N TYR A 54 2.04 -4.16 -1.68
CA TYR A 54 2.19 -3.29 -0.52
C TYR A 54 1.01 -2.37 -0.46
N MET A 55 0.30 -2.44 0.66
CA MET A 55 -0.84 -1.61 0.95
C MET A 55 -0.47 -0.67 2.09
N TYR A 56 -0.89 0.57 1.94
CA TYR A 56 -0.68 1.63 2.91
C TYR A 56 -2.03 2.12 3.40
N PHE A 57 -2.08 2.94 4.44
CA PHE A 57 -3.34 3.57 4.82
C PHE A 57 -3.82 4.54 3.72
N PRO A 58 -5.12 4.56 3.34
CA PRO A 58 -6.21 3.70 3.80
C PRO A 58 -6.45 2.45 2.92
N GLU A 59 -5.59 2.18 1.94
CA GLU A 59 -5.71 1.07 0.97
C GLU A 59 -5.96 -0.28 1.64
N TYR A 60 -5.20 -0.63 2.68
CA TYR A 60 -5.38 -1.92 3.36
C TYR A 60 -6.73 -2.01 4.07
N LEU A 61 -7.33 -0.91 4.54
CA LEU A 61 -8.65 -0.93 5.19
C LEU A 61 -9.75 -1.34 4.22
N HIS A 62 -9.61 -0.95 2.96
CA HIS A 62 -10.55 -1.21 1.88
C HIS A 62 -10.19 -2.43 1.04
N HIS A 63 -9.19 -3.22 1.48
CA HIS A 63 -8.79 -4.41 0.76
C HIS A 63 -9.88 -5.49 0.82
N ARG A 64 -10.21 -6.10 -0.32
CA ARG A 64 -11.37 -7.00 -0.41
C ARG A 64 -11.29 -8.22 0.47
N CYS A 65 -10.10 -8.81 0.63
CA CYS A 65 -9.93 -9.96 1.51
C CYS A 65 -10.42 -9.65 2.93
N ASN A 66 -10.40 -8.40 3.38
CA ASN A 66 -10.90 -8.06 4.71
C ASN A 66 -12.41 -8.26 4.84
N ARG A 67 -13.17 -8.18 3.74
CA ARG A 67 -14.65 -8.20 3.75
C ARG A 67 -15.25 -9.41 3.04
N ILE A 68 -14.43 -10.24 2.41
CA ILE A 68 -14.89 -11.47 1.75
C ILE A 68 -14.01 -12.65 2.14
N ARG A 69 -14.60 -13.85 2.14
CA ARG A 69 -13.86 -15.10 2.37
C ARG A 69 -14.40 -16.23 1.53
N ARG A 70 -13.61 -17.29 1.43
CA ARG A 70 -14.07 -18.55 0.87
C ARG A 70 -14.94 -19.27 1.91
N ARG A 71 -16.13 -19.67 1.51
CA ARG A 71 -17.00 -20.54 2.28
C ARG A 71 -16.43 -21.95 2.28
N ALA A 72 -16.38 -22.56 3.46
CA ALA A 72 -15.98 -23.95 3.59
C ALA A 72 -17.10 -24.86 3.07
N TRP A 73 -16.74 -25.99 2.44
CA TRP A 73 -17.72 -26.91 1.82
C TRP A 73 -18.74 -27.49 2.82
N ASN A 74 -18.39 -27.55 4.10
CA ASN A 74 -19.23 -28.06 5.19
C ASN A 74 -20.01 -26.96 5.93
N GLU A 75 -19.85 -25.70 5.55
CA GLU A 75 -20.57 -24.59 6.17
C GLU A 75 -21.99 -24.53 5.61
N LEU A 76 -23.00 -24.61 6.47
CA LEU A 76 -24.40 -24.38 6.08
C LEU A 76 -24.55 -22.95 5.54
N ASP A 77 -25.47 -22.73 4.59
CA ASP A 77 -25.75 -21.39 4.04
C ASP A 77 -26.09 -20.45 5.19
N PRO A 78 -25.21 -19.48 5.53
CA PRO A 78 -25.55 -18.57 6.61
C PRO A 78 -26.79 -17.77 6.19
N PRO A 79 -27.73 -17.52 7.12
CA PRO A 79 -28.79 -16.56 6.85
C PRO A 79 -28.12 -15.22 6.50
N ASN A 80 -28.42 -14.69 5.31
CA ASN A 80 -27.86 -13.45 4.74
C ASN A 80 -26.46 -13.53 4.09
N THR A 81 -25.91 -14.71 3.76
CA THR A 81 -24.83 -14.73 2.76
C THR A 81 -25.38 -14.51 1.37
N PHE A 82 -25.19 -13.29 0.88
CA PHE A 82 -25.32 -13.03 -0.54
C PHE A 82 -24.13 -13.68 -1.25
N ALA A 83 -24.43 -14.56 -2.22
CA ALA A 83 -23.41 -14.95 -3.19
C ALA A 83 -22.88 -13.66 -3.82
N MET A 84 -21.57 -13.47 -3.76
CA MET A 84 -20.94 -12.36 -4.48
C MET A 84 -21.25 -12.55 -5.98
N GLY A 85 -21.59 -11.47 -6.69
CA GLY A 85 -22.13 -11.53 -8.05
C GLY A 85 -21.20 -12.14 -9.10
N GLN A 86 -21.48 -11.88 -10.39
CA GLN A 86 -20.59 -12.33 -11.46
C GLN A 86 -19.15 -11.79 -11.25
N GLY A 87 -18.16 -12.67 -11.41
CA GLY A 87 -16.74 -12.33 -11.21
C GLY A 87 -16.11 -12.83 -9.91
N TYR A 88 -16.88 -13.51 -9.04
CA TYR A 88 -16.35 -14.20 -7.87
C TYR A 88 -16.44 -15.73 -8.01
N PRO A 89 -15.50 -16.50 -7.46
CA PRO A 89 -15.66 -17.95 -7.32
C PRO A 89 -16.95 -18.28 -6.57
N GLY A 90 -17.68 -19.29 -7.03
CA GLY A 90 -19.05 -19.58 -6.56
C GLY A 90 -19.22 -19.89 -5.07
N ASN A 91 -18.12 -20.09 -4.33
CA ASN A 91 -18.13 -20.23 -2.88
C ASN A 91 -17.55 -19.02 -2.15
N THR A 92 -17.61 -17.82 -2.75
CA THR A 92 -17.19 -16.58 -2.10
C THR A 92 -18.38 -15.93 -1.40
N VAL A 93 -18.22 -15.64 -0.11
CA VAL A 93 -19.24 -14.99 0.71
C VAL A 93 -18.68 -13.73 1.36
N GLN A 94 -19.56 -12.76 1.61
CA GLN A 94 -19.23 -11.60 2.44
C GLN A 94 -18.99 -12.03 3.89
N ARG A 95 -18.09 -11.34 4.58
CA ARG A 95 -17.88 -11.43 6.02
C ARG A 95 -17.85 -10.04 6.65
N GLU A 96 -17.96 -10.00 7.98
CA GLU A 96 -17.56 -8.82 8.73
C GLU A 96 -16.09 -8.48 8.45
N TRP A 97 -15.76 -7.20 8.52
CA TRP A 97 -14.39 -6.74 8.28
C TRP A 97 -13.42 -7.46 9.24
N SER A 98 -12.34 -8.01 8.71
CA SER A 98 -11.32 -8.73 9.46
C SER A 98 -9.92 -8.43 8.93
N MET A 99 -8.92 -8.48 9.82
CA MET A 99 -7.50 -8.39 9.49
C MET A 99 -6.83 -9.76 9.33
N ASP A 100 -7.57 -10.87 9.34
CA ASP A 100 -7.00 -12.22 9.29
C ASP A 100 -6.08 -12.45 8.07
N ASP A 101 -6.36 -11.76 6.97
CA ASP A 101 -5.60 -11.86 5.71
C ASP A 101 -4.60 -10.70 5.54
N LEU A 102 -4.40 -9.86 6.55
CA LEU A 102 -3.43 -8.75 6.52
C LEU A 102 -2.23 -9.08 7.40
N GLU A 103 -1.05 -9.02 6.81
CA GLU A 103 0.21 -9.17 7.54
C GLU A 103 1.02 -7.88 7.46
N LEU A 104 1.56 -7.44 8.60
CA LEU A 104 2.51 -6.33 8.62
C LEU A 104 3.85 -6.79 8.03
N ASP A 105 4.23 -6.21 6.89
CA ASP A 105 5.52 -6.50 6.26
C ASP A 105 6.62 -5.71 6.96
N LYS A 106 7.28 -6.37 7.91
CA LYS A 106 8.37 -5.78 8.71
C LYS A 106 9.52 -5.26 7.84
N LYS A 107 9.82 -5.90 6.70
CA LYS A 107 10.96 -5.51 5.86
C LYS A 107 10.62 -4.30 5.00
N ALA A 108 9.41 -4.25 4.45
CA ALA A 108 8.91 -3.08 3.74
C ALA A 108 8.75 -1.89 4.70
N SER A 109 8.23 -2.13 5.91
CA SER A 109 8.15 -1.13 6.99
C SER A 109 9.52 -0.55 7.33
N GLN A 110 10.54 -1.41 7.48
CA GLN A 110 11.92 -0.95 7.70
C GLN A 110 12.48 -0.17 6.51
N THR A 111 12.12 -0.54 5.27
CA THR A 111 12.53 0.22 4.08
C THR A 111 11.91 1.62 4.09
N VAL A 112 10.62 1.76 4.42
CA VAL A 112 9.96 3.06 4.56
C VAL A 112 10.62 3.88 5.66
N ARG A 113 10.96 3.27 6.80
CA ARG A 113 11.71 3.95 7.86
C ARG A 113 13.03 4.53 7.35
N ASN A 114 13.84 3.74 6.63
CA ASN A 114 15.10 4.23 6.05
C ASN A 114 14.88 5.38 5.04
N ILE A 115 13.74 5.40 4.35
CA ILE A 115 13.37 6.49 3.44
C ILE A 115 12.99 7.76 4.20
N ILE A 116 12.20 7.63 5.27
CA ILE A 116 11.80 8.76 6.13
C ILE A 116 13.04 9.36 6.81
N ASP A 117 13.95 8.52 7.31
CA ASP A 117 15.24 8.97 7.87
C ASP A 117 16.05 9.75 6.82
N ALA A 118 16.05 9.33 5.55
CA ALA A 118 16.73 10.04 4.45
C ALA A 118 16.07 11.36 4.05
N CYS A 119 14.86 11.64 4.55
CA CYS A 119 14.15 12.90 4.39
C CYS A 119 14.27 13.82 5.61
N ASP A 120 15.08 13.44 6.61
CA ASP A 120 15.24 14.16 7.88
C ASP A 120 13.90 14.35 8.65
N LEU A 121 13.03 13.33 8.62
CA LEU A 121 11.74 13.33 9.30
C LEU A 121 11.68 12.27 10.43
N ASP A 122 10.73 12.42 11.36
CA ASP A 122 10.48 11.43 12.41
C ASP A 122 9.48 10.36 11.96
N TRP A 123 9.95 9.11 11.81
CA TRP A 123 9.12 7.97 11.41
C TRP A 123 8.02 7.60 12.40
N THR A 124 8.08 8.09 13.64
CA THR A 124 7.02 7.88 14.65
C THR A 124 5.81 8.77 14.46
N GLU A 125 5.94 9.86 13.68
CA GLU A 125 4.88 10.85 13.48
C GLU A 125 4.40 10.90 12.02
N VAL A 126 5.28 10.64 11.05
CA VAL A 126 4.97 10.78 9.62
C VAL A 126 3.89 9.80 9.18
N THR A 127 2.79 10.34 8.67
CA THR A 127 1.68 9.59 8.08
C THR A 127 1.91 9.30 6.60
N VAL A 128 1.18 8.32 6.05
CA VAL A 128 1.20 8.00 4.61
C VAL A 128 0.86 9.23 3.76
N SER A 129 -0.16 9.99 4.15
CA SER A 129 -0.61 11.17 3.40
C SER A 129 0.44 12.29 3.40
N GLU A 130 1.16 12.48 4.51
CA GLU A 130 2.24 13.47 4.57
C GLU A 130 3.41 13.07 3.67
N LEU A 131 3.79 11.79 3.69
CA LEU A 131 4.88 11.29 2.83
C LEU A 131 4.49 11.30 1.34
N ASP A 132 3.22 11.00 1.00
CA ASP A 132 2.68 11.15 -0.35
C ASP A 132 2.66 12.61 -0.82
N ASN A 133 2.26 13.55 0.05
CA ASN A 133 2.24 14.97 -0.27
C ASN A 133 3.64 15.55 -0.43
N LEU A 134 4.60 15.09 0.38
CA LEU A 134 6.00 15.47 0.25
C LEU A 134 6.59 14.96 -1.07
N ASP A 135 6.14 13.79 -1.53
CA ASP A 135 6.62 13.11 -2.74
C ASP A 135 8.15 13.16 -2.89
N PRO A 136 8.90 12.65 -1.88
CA PRO A 136 10.35 12.73 -1.92
C PRO A 136 10.88 11.87 -3.07
N ARG A 137 11.83 12.45 -3.80
CA ARG A 137 12.51 11.79 -4.93
C ARG A 137 13.84 11.25 -4.46
N LEU A 138 14.01 9.94 -4.63
CA LEU A 138 15.01 9.16 -3.90
C LEU A 138 15.91 8.39 -4.85
N VAL A 139 17.18 8.28 -4.47
CA VAL A 139 18.18 7.44 -5.10
C VAL A 139 18.60 6.33 -4.14
N CYS A 140 18.65 5.09 -4.65
CA CYS A 140 19.16 3.95 -3.90
C CYS A 140 20.69 3.96 -3.90
N LEU A 141 21.30 4.18 -2.73
CA LEU A 141 22.76 4.26 -2.61
C LEU A 141 23.44 2.90 -2.82
N LYS A 142 22.71 1.79 -2.64
CA LYS A 142 23.25 0.46 -2.93
C LYS A 142 23.41 0.22 -4.43
N CYS A 143 22.46 0.71 -5.24
CA CYS A 143 22.55 0.63 -6.71
C CYS A 143 23.55 1.61 -7.31
N SER A 144 23.83 2.72 -6.64
CA SER A 144 24.88 3.65 -7.06
C SER A 144 26.27 3.25 -6.55
N TYR A 145 26.45 2.06 -5.96
CA TYR A 145 27.71 1.61 -5.35
C TYR A 145 28.24 2.56 -4.27
N GLY A 146 27.33 3.16 -3.49
CA GLY A 146 27.64 4.11 -2.43
C GLY A 146 27.89 5.54 -2.92
N ASN A 147 27.81 5.80 -4.23
CA ASN A 147 27.98 7.15 -4.75
C ASN A 147 26.77 8.02 -4.45
N HIS A 148 27.04 9.24 -4.01
CA HIS A 148 26.03 10.26 -3.77
C HIS A 148 25.60 10.93 -5.09
N CYS A 149 24.50 11.68 -5.05
CA CYS A 149 24.10 12.56 -6.14
C CYS A 149 25.11 13.72 -6.30
N ASP A 150 26.12 13.51 -7.16
CA ASP A 150 27.21 14.46 -7.46
C ASP A 150 27.03 15.20 -8.80
N GLY A 151 26.01 14.83 -9.58
CA GLY A 151 25.74 15.40 -10.91
C GLY A 151 26.64 14.84 -12.02
N GLU A 152 27.61 13.98 -11.73
CA GLU A 152 28.51 13.42 -12.74
C GLU A 152 27.92 12.19 -13.43
N ARG A 153 27.00 11.48 -12.75
CA ARG A 153 26.47 10.19 -13.21
C ARG A 153 24.95 10.18 -13.27
N PRO A 154 24.37 9.56 -14.31
CA PRO A 154 22.93 9.35 -14.34
C PRO A 154 22.52 8.40 -13.22
N MET A 155 21.61 8.87 -12.35
CA MET A 155 21.03 8.08 -11.27
C MET A 155 19.56 7.82 -11.55
N MET A 156 19.09 6.62 -11.23
CA MET A 156 17.66 6.32 -11.31
C MET A 156 16.96 6.85 -10.06
N VAL A 157 16.22 7.94 -10.23
CA VAL A 157 15.38 8.57 -9.22
C VAL A 157 14.02 7.89 -9.18
N ARG A 158 13.46 7.72 -7.99
CA ARG A 158 12.17 7.04 -7.75
C ARG A 158 11.33 7.82 -6.76
N SER A 159 10.00 7.66 -6.82
CA SER A 159 9.13 8.02 -5.70
C SER A 159 9.39 7.10 -4.50
N TRP A 160 8.88 7.45 -3.32
CA TRP A 160 9.05 6.63 -2.12
C TRP A 160 8.39 5.24 -2.25
N ARG A 161 7.20 5.15 -2.85
CA ARG A 161 6.50 3.87 -3.08
C ARG A 161 7.25 2.98 -4.08
N GLU A 162 7.80 3.56 -5.13
CA GLU A 162 8.67 2.85 -6.07
C GLU A 162 9.99 2.42 -5.44
N SER A 163 10.50 3.20 -4.49
CA SER A 163 11.70 2.88 -3.72
C SER A 163 11.49 1.64 -2.84
N VAL A 164 10.32 1.50 -2.19
CA VAL A 164 9.96 0.27 -1.47
C VAL A 164 9.93 -0.93 -2.41
N LYS A 165 9.22 -0.81 -3.55
CA LYS A 165 9.16 -1.88 -4.58
C LYS A 165 10.55 -2.25 -5.09
N HIS A 166 11.40 -1.24 -5.33
CA HIS A 166 12.78 -1.43 -5.78
C HIS A 166 13.59 -2.21 -4.74
N CYS A 167 13.54 -1.83 -3.47
CA CYS A 167 14.24 -2.51 -2.37
C CYS A 167 13.87 -3.99 -2.32
N THR A 168 12.58 -4.29 -2.43
CA THR A 168 12.09 -5.67 -2.43
C THR A 168 12.58 -6.46 -3.62
N LYS A 169 12.44 -5.92 -4.83
CA LYS A 169 12.76 -6.65 -6.06
C LYS A 169 14.26 -6.77 -6.31
N LYS A 170 15.05 -5.74 -5.99
CA LYS A 170 16.48 -5.67 -6.32
C LYS A 170 17.40 -5.96 -5.14
N HIS A 171 16.91 -5.82 -3.92
CA HIS A 171 17.70 -6.01 -2.71
C HIS A 171 17.06 -6.98 -1.71
N TRP A 172 16.00 -7.70 -2.11
CA TRP A 172 15.30 -8.67 -1.25
C TRP A 172 14.86 -8.07 0.10
N SER A 173 14.50 -6.79 0.07
CA SER A 173 14.15 -5.97 1.23
C SER A 173 15.25 -5.94 2.32
N ASP A 174 16.52 -5.82 1.89
CA ASP A 174 17.68 -5.63 2.75
C ASP A 174 17.58 -4.31 3.54
N SER A 175 17.56 -4.41 4.87
CA SER A 175 17.46 -3.29 5.80
C SER A 175 18.67 -2.36 5.81
N THR A 176 19.80 -2.77 5.23
CA THR A 176 21.02 -1.95 5.13
C THR A 176 21.00 -1.00 3.93
N VAL A 177 19.99 -1.10 3.05
CA VAL A 177 19.82 -0.19 1.91
C VAL A 177 19.59 1.23 2.44
N LYS A 178 20.51 2.12 2.07
CA LYS A 178 20.42 3.55 2.33
C LYS A 178 19.83 4.28 1.13
N TRP A 179 19.12 5.36 1.43
CA TRP A 179 18.50 6.23 0.46
C TRP A 179 19.08 7.63 0.57
N GLN A 180 19.07 8.36 -0.54
CA GLN A 180 19.37 9.78 -0.57
C GLN A 180 18.20 10.50 -1.23
N LYS A 181 17.63 11.49 -0.55
CA LYS A 181 16.69 12.44 -1.14
C LYS A 181 17.48 13.40 -2.04
N ILE A 182 17.03 13.61 -3.27
CA ILE A 182 17.60 14.65 -4.15
C ILE A 182 17.09 16.03 -3.73
N SER A 183 17.66 17.11 -4.29
CA SER A 183 17.20 18.45 -3.94
C SER A 183 15.75 18.71 -4.37
N ASP A 184 15.08 19.64 -3.69
CA ASP A 184 13.70 20.01 -4.04
C ASP A 184 13.61 20.71 -5.41
N GLU A 185 14.69 21.34 -5.87
CA GLU A 185 14.80 21.92 -7.22
C GLU A 185 14.82 20.81 -8.28
N GLU A 186 15.72 19.83 -8.14
CA GLU A 186 15.79 18.68 -9.06
C GLU A 186 14.50 17.87 -9.03
N SER A 187 13.89 17.69 -7.86
CA SER A 187 12.60 17.01 -7.71
C SER A 187 11.49 17.72 -8.49
N ARG A 188 11.47 19.06 -8.50
CA ARG A 188 10.51 19.85 -9.28
C ARG A 188 10.75 19.70 -10.78
N SER A 189 12.00 19.80 -11.23
CA SER A 189 12.35 19.60 -12.65
C SER A 189 11.91 18.21 -13.13
N LEU A 190 12.23 17.16 -12.36
CA LEU A 190 11.84 15.78 -12.73
C LEU A 190 10.33 15.58 -12.77
N ARG A 191 9.57 16.24 -11.90
CA ARG A 191 8.10 16.18 -11.95
C ARG A 191 7.56 16.84 -13.21
N GLN A 192 8.10 18.00 -13.57
CA GLN A 192 7.72 18.67 -14.80
C GLN A 192 8.02 17.79 -16.03
N ASP A 193 9.21 17.21 -16.10
CA ASP A 193 9.59 16.29 -17.19
C ASP A 193 8.66 15.07 -17.25
N GLN A 194 8.26 14.52 -16.09
CA GLN A 194 7.32 13.41 -16.00
C GLN A 194 5.91 13.79 -16.46
N GLU A 195 5.44 14.98 -16.11
CA GLU A 195 4.14 15.51 -16.55
C GLU A 195 4.11 15.77 -18.06
N GLU A 196 5.18 16.36 -18.61
CA GLU A 196 5.33 16.58 -20.05
C GLU A 196 5.40 15.25 -20.81
N ALA A 197 6.15 14.27 -20.31
CA ALA A 197 6.20 12.92 -20.88
C ALA A 197 4.83 12.22 -20.81
N ALA A 198 4.12 12.34 -19.69
CA ALA A 198 2.77 11.79 -19.54
C ALA A 198 1.77 12.45 -20.50
N ALA A 199 1.85 13.76 -20.70
CA ALA A 199 1.01 14.50 -21.65
C ALA A 199 1.29 14.12 -23.11
N SER A 200 2.52 13.74 -23.43
CA SER A 200 2.91 13.26 -24.76
C SER A 200 2.45 11.82 -25.07
N THR A 201 2.10 11.05 -24.03
CA THR A 201 1.70 9.65 -24.19
C THR A 201 0.28 9.58 -24.77
N THR A 202 0.13 9.01 -25.97
CA THR A 202 -1.12 9.03 -26.77
C THR A 202 -2.29 8.27 -26.13
N THR A 203 -2.04 7.48 -25.09
CA THR A 203 -3.07 6.74 -24.37
C THR A 203 -2.82 6.86 -22.87
N PRO A 204 -3.56 7.72 -22.16
CA PRO A 204 -3.45 7.78 -20.72
C PRO A 204 -3.83 6.40 -20.13
N PRO A 205 -3.17 5.96 -19.04
CA PRO A 205 -3.56 4.74 -18.36
C PRO A 205 -5.05 4.81 -18.01
N ARG A 206 -5.82 3.81 -18.45
CA ARG A 206 -7.25 3.73 -18.15
C ARG A 206 -7.42 3.60 -16.64
N LYS A 207 -7.83 4.67 -15.98
CA LYS A 207 -8.24 4.62 -14.57
C LYS A 207 -9.44 3.70 -14.47
N ILE A 208 -9.32 2.69 -13.63
CA ILE A 208 -10.38 1.72 -13.38
C ILE A 208 -11.18 2.20 -12.18
N TRP A 209 -12.48 2.36 -12.35
CA TRP A 209 -13.39 2.85 -11.32
C TRP A 209 -14.28 1.72 -10.80
N ARG A 210 -14.65 1.83 -9.52
CA ARG A 210 -15.62 0.95 -8.84
C ARG A 210 -16.54 1.78 -7.97
N CYS A 211 -17.82 1.43 -7.95
CA CYS A 211 -18.83 2.18 -7.22
C CYS A 211 -18.75 1.80 -5.75
N THR A 212 -18.47 2.77 -4.86
CA THR A 212 -18.42 2.52 -3.42
C THR A 212 -19.77 2.06 -2.86
N HIS A 213 -20.90 2.50 -3.44
CA HIS A 213 -22.23 2.06 -3.02
C HIS A 213 -22.50 0.58 -3.34
N CYS A 214 -21.88 0.07 -4.41
CA CYS A 214 -22.05 -1.31 -4.86
C CYS A 214 -20.92 -2.23 -4.41
N HIS A 215 -19.86 -1.68 -3.80
CA HIS A 215 -18.70 -2.43 -3.34
C HIS A 215 -19.10 -3.54 -2.34
N ASP A 216 -18.69 -4.77 -2.64
CA ASP A 216 -19.03 -5.98 -1.89
C ASP A 216 -20.54 -6.31 -1.83
N LYS A 217 -21.31 -5.92 -2.85
CA LYS A 217 -22.72 -6.32 -3.01
C LYS A 217 -22.87 -7.31 -4.19
N PRO A 218 -23.90 -8.17 -4.19
CA PRO A 218 -24.17 -9.08 -5.32
C PRO A 218 -24.36 -8.37 -6.68
N GLY A 219 -24.71 -7.07 -6.68
CA GLY A 219 -24.80 -6.24 -7.89
C GLY A 219 -23.57 -5.37 -8.15
N GLU A 220 -22.40 -5.65 -7.54
CA GLU A 220 -21.17 -4.91 -7.80
C GLU A 220 -20.83 -4.98 -9.30
N PRO A 221 -20.86 -3.86 -10.03
CA PRO A 221 -20.50 -3.87 -11.44
C PRO A 221 -19.00 -4.14 -11.60
N GLU A 222 -18.61 -4.68 -12.77
CA GLU A 222 -17.20 -4.88 -13.06
C GLU A 222 -16.42 -3.55 -13.11
N LYS A 223 -15.09 -3.66 -13.22
CA LYS A 223 -14.17 -2.55 -13.47
C LYS A 223 -14.69 -1.69 -14.63
N MET A 224 -14.98 -0.42 -14.38
CA MET A 224 -15.59 0.48 -15.38
C MET A 224 -14.76 1.74 -15.62
N THR A 225 -15.08 2.45 -16.70
CA THR A 225 -14.53 3.78 -17.00
C THR A 225 -15.20 4.83 -16.11
N VAL A 226 -14.67 6.07 -16.10
CA VAL A 226 -15.36 7.20 -15.43
C VAL A 226 -16.76 7.37 -15.97
N GLN A 227 -16.93 7.32 -17.30
CA GLN A 227 -18.26 7.46 -17.91
C GLN A 227 -19.19 6.35 -17.46
N GLY A 228 -18.75 5.09 -17.50
CA GLY A 228 -19.55 3.96 -17.00
C GLY A 228 -19.90 4.07 -15.52
N MET A 229 -19.07 4.75 -14.71
CA MET A 229 -19.39 5.08 -13.32
C MET A 229 -20.51 6.10 -13.20
N MET A 230 -20.46 7.16 -14.01
CA MET A 230 -21.51 8.18 -14.01
C MET A 230 -22.83 7.56 -14.47
N ASP A 231 -22.82 6.80 -15.57
CA ASP A 231 -24.01 6.11 -16.08
C ASP A 231 -24.58 5.16 -15.01
N HIS A 232 -23.72 4.39 -14.32
CA HIS A 232 -24.13 3.50 -13.23
C HIS A 232 -24.77 4.22 -12.04
N LEU A 233 -24.32 5.44 -11.73
CA LEU A 233 -24.87 6.24 -10.62
C LEU A 233 -26.22 6.88 -10.97
N GLU A 234 -26.51 7.10 -12.25
CA GLU A 234 -27.82 7.61 -12.72
C GLU A 234 -28.91 6.54 -12.71
N ASP A 235 -28.54 5.26 -12.84
CA ASP A 235 -29.45 4.12 -12.84
C ASP A 235 -29.85 3.62 -11.43
N GLN A 236 -29.30 4.19 -10.34
CA GLN A 236 -29.53 3.82 -8.94
C GLN A 236 -30.61 4.68 -8.28
#